data_AF-R6ERT8-F1
#
_entry.id   AF-R6ERT8-F1
#
_cell.length_a   1.000
_cell.length_b   1.000
_cell.length_c   1.000
_cell.angle_alpha   90.00
_cell.angle_beta   90.00
_cell.angle_gamma   90.00
#
_symmetry.space_group_name_H-M   'P 1'
#
loop_
_entity.id
_entity.type
_entity.pdbx_description
1 polymer ?
#
loop_
_entity_poly.entity_id
_entity_poly.type
_entity_poly.pdbx_seq_one_letter_code
_entity_poly.pdbx_strand_id
1 'polypeptide(L)'
;MKKTFKIILSATLAIMMLLSVGTAAFAEDDTPNITESSLSVMSANVAGLPIPSKFDKDGKVVPKTQKILGQLLNESGVDIICVQEDFQYHAILAAQMKNYPYTTFTSGGVPVGDGMNIYSKYPIYNVERVAWEVFNGILDAANDGLTPKGFMKCTVDFNGILIDLYDVHSDANGSPNDVKAKHAQNEQLAAYIDKNSADRPVIITGDMNVYTHSEQDVGIYEIYVSREGFDDGWTMFCHDGIYFEHNVTWQERQELEQRYGGDPWGRWDSAERLLYRGNSSIGFEVTDFRYDDYNALAGQPVSDHNMMVCELKVTATDYVRPEMELNVETRRPLAERLSHGVKMVFRCLKLILTDLIAKIKSGEITFPTK
;
A
#
# COMPACT_ATOMS: atom_id res chain seq x y z
N MET A 1 -83.55 -22.37 18.83
CA MET A 1 -82.30 -22.19 19.64
C MET A 1 -81.05 -22.77 19.00
N LYS A 2 -81.02 -24.03 18.51
CA LYS A 2 -79.79 -24.65 17.96
C LYS A 2 -79.20 -23.99 16.71
N LYS A 3 -80.02 -23.42 15.81
CA LYS A 3 -79.55 -22.80 14.55
C LYS A 3 -78.94 -21.41 14.78
N THR A 4 -79.61 -20.59 15.60
CA THR A 4 -79.14 -19.24 15.97
C THR A 4 -77.84 -19.28 16.76
N PHE A 5 -77.71 -20.25 17.68
CA PHE A 5 -76.47 -20.46 18.44
C PHE A 5 -75.28 -20.86 17.53
N LYS A 6 -75.51 -21.71 16.52
CA LYS A 6 -74.49 -22.07 15.53
C LYS A 6 -74.04 -20.87 14.68
N ILE A 7 -74.98 -20.00 14.27
CA ILE A 7 -74.66 -18.80 13.49
C ILE A 7 -73.83 -17.82 14.31
N ILE A 8 -74.22 -17.59 15.57
CA ILE A 8 -73.48 -16.71 16.48
C ILE A 8 -72.07 -17.29 16.73
N LEU A 9 -71.96 -18.58 17.03
CA LEU A 9 -70.67 -19.22 17.25
C LEU A 9 -69.76 -19.14 16.01
N SER A 10 -70.31 -19.39 14.81
CA SER A 10 -69.56 -19.26 13.55
C SER A 10 -69.16 -17.81 13.25
N ALA A 11 -70.01 -16.82 13.55
CA ALA A 11 -69.67 -15.41 13.41
C ALA A 11 -68.58 -14.99 14.40
N THR A 12 -68.65 -15.44 15.66
CA THR A 12 -67.61 -15.20 16.66
C THR A 12 -66.29 -15.87 16.27
N LEU A 13 -66.34 -17.10 15.75
CA LEU A 13 -65.14 -17.80 15.28
C LEU A 13 -64.52 -17.11 14.06
N ALA A 14 -65.34 -16.63 13.12
CA ALA A 14 -64.88 -15.87 11.95
C ALA A 14 -64.27 -14.52 12.36
N ILE A 15 -64.87 -13.81 13.32
CA ILE A 15 -64.31 -12.57 13.88
C ILE A 15 -63.02 -12.83 14.65
N MET A 16 -62.94 -13.93 15.41
CA MET A 16 -61.71 -14.37 16.06
C MET A 16 -60.63 -14.76 15.05
N MET A 17 -60.99 -15.39 13.92
CA MET A 17 -60.04 -15.67 12.83
C MET A 17 -59.56 -14.38 12.13
N LEU A 18 -60.44 -13.38 11.98
CA LEU A 18 -60.09 -12.07 11.43
C LEU A 18 -59.22 -11.24 12.39
N LEU A 19 -59.37 -11.43 13.71
CA LEU A 19 -58.52 -10.83 14.75
C LEU A 19 -57.25 -11.65 15.03
N SER A 20 -57.23 -12.94 14.65
CA SER A 20 -56.03 -13.81 14.69
C SER A 20 -55.20 -13.75 13.41
N VAL A 21 -55.64 -13.01 12.39
CA VAL A 21 -54.71 -12.26 11.55
C VAL A 21 -54.15 -11.16 12.46
N GLY A 22 -53.36 -11.60 13.45
CA GLY A 22 -52.49 -10.73 14.17
C GLY A 22 -51.70 -9.98 13.12
N THR A 23 -51.30 -8.76 13.47
CA THR A 23 -50.12 -8.15 12.91
C THR A 23 -49.11 -9.26 12.60
N ALA A 24 -49.08 -9.70 11.33
CA ALA A 24 -47.81 -10.07 10.76
C ALA A 24 -47.03 -8.80 11.05
N ALA A 25 -46.17 -8.87 12.07
CA ALA A 25 -45.03 -8.01 12.11
C ALA A 25 -44.57 -8.05 10.65
N PHE A 26 -44.67 -6.91 9.97
CA PHE A 26 -43.89 -6.73 8.77
C PHE A 26 -42.51 -7.16 9.25
N ALA A 27 -42.08 -8.36 8.85
CA ALA A 27 -40.69 -8.71 8.96
C ALA A 27 -40.03 -7.53 8.27
N GLU A 28 -39.33 -6.73 9.07
CA GLU A 28 -38.44 -5.74 8.52
C GLU A 28 -37.68 -6.50 7.44
N ASP A 29 -37.77 -6.02 6.20
CA ASP A 29 -37.19 -6.72 5.06
C ASP A 29 -35.72 -6.97 5.45
N ASP A 30 -35.35 -8.22 5.76
CA ASP A 30 -33.98 -8.64 6.11
C ASP A 30 -33.08 -8.54 4.85
N THR A 31 -33.37 -7.57 3.97
CA THR A 31 -32.50 -7.19 2.87
C THR A 31 -31.30 -6.50 3.49
N PRO A 32 -30.10 -7.07 3.38
CA PRO A 32 -28.90 -6.45 3.94
C PRO A 32 -28.72 -5.05 3.34
N ASN A 33 -28.34 -4.09 4.17
CA ASN A 33 -28.01 -2.75 3.71
C ASN A 33 -26.68 -2.81 2.98
N ILE A 34 -26.74 -2.66 1.65
CA ILE A 34 -25.56 -2.70 0.78
C ILE A 34 -25.27 -1.30 0.26
N THR A 35 -24.03 -0.83 0.45
CA THR A 35 -23.51 0.36 -0.22
C THR A 35 -22.31 -0.01 -1.09
N GLU A 36 -22.22 0.62 -2.25
CA GLU A 36 -21.10 0.43 -3.18
C GLU A 36 -20.47 1.79 -3.48
N SER A 37 -19.15 1.83 -3.55
CA SER A 37 -18.39 3.06 -3.88
C SER A 37 -17.09 2.68 -4.59
N SER A 38 -16.56 3.60 -5.39
CA SER A 38 -15.25 3.43 -6.02
C SER A 38 -14.18 4.14 -5.20
N LEU A 39 -13.03 3.47 -5.02
CA LEU A 39 -11.85 3.98 -4.34
C LEU A 39 -10.64 3.79 -5.25
N SER A 40 -9.93 4.87 -5.55
CA SER A 40 -8.67 4.82 -6.30
C SER A 40 -7.46 5.01 -5.39
N VAL A 41 -6.47 4.12 -5.51
CA VAL A 41 -5.22 4.15 -4.73
C VAL A 41 -4.02 4.14 -5.67
N MET A 42 -3.03 4.97 -5.37
CA MET A 42 -1.79 5.06 -6.13
C MET A 42 -0.57 4.77 -5.26
N SER A 43 0.38 4.01 -5.80
CA SER A 43 1.75 3.92 -5.29
C SER A 43 2.67 4.69 -6.22
N ALA A 44 3.49 5.57 -5.65
CA ALA A 44 4.36 6.47 -6.38
C ALA A 44 5.73 6.56 -5.72
N ASN A 45 6.71 5.81 -6.20
CA ASN A 45 8.10 6.06 -5.86
C ASN A 45 8.55 7.36 -6.56
N VAL A 46 8.82 8.40 -5.77
CA VAL A 46 9.05 9.75 -6.28
C VAL A 46 10.51 10.04 -6.61
N ALA A 47 11.45 9.14 -6.33
CA ALA A 47 12.89 9.35 -6.55
C ALA A 47 13.43 10.65 -5.89
N GLY A 48 13.06 10.89 -4.63
CA GLY A 48 13.37 12.12 -3.87
C GLY A 48 14.72 12.12 -3.15
N LEU A 49 15.66 11.27 -3.58
CA LEU A 49 17.02 11.18 -3.03
C LEU A 49 17.87 12.43 -3.32
N PRO A 50 18.83 12.79 -2.44
CA PRO A 50 19.70 13.95 -2.61
C PRO A 50 20.86 13.71 -3.60
N ILE A 51 20.57 13.15 -4.77
CA ILE A 51 21.58 12.84 -5.79
C ILE A 51 21.89 14.11 -6.60
N PRO A 52 23.16 14.58 -6.62
CA PRO A 52 23.54 15.69 -7.49
C PRO A 52 23.37 15.30 -8.96
N SER A 53 22.82 16.20 -9.80
CA SER A 53 22.50 15.89 -11.21
C SER A 53 23.67 15.34 -12.04
N LYS A 54 24.91 15.71 -11.72
CA LYS A 54 26.13 15.18 -12.36
C LYS A 54 26.39 13.68 -12.12
N PHE A 55 25.71 13.10 -11.13
CA PHE A 55 25.80 11.69 -10.74
C PHE A 55 24.48 10.95 -10.95
N ASP A 56 23.45 11.64 -11.45
CA ASP A 56 22.18 11.04 -11.84
C ASP A 56 22.30 10.49 -13.27
N LYS A 57 21.89 9.24 -13.48
CA LYS A 57 21.99 8.55 -14.78
C LYS A 57 21.23 9.27 -15.90
N ASP A 58 20.16 9.97 -15.55
CA ASP A 58 19.24 10.65 -16.48
C ASP A 58 19.44 12.18 -16.45
N GLY A 59 20.45 12.66 -15.71
CA GLY A 59 20.73 14.09 -15.53
C GLY A 59 19.65 14.84 -14.75
N LYS A 60 18.81 14.14 -13.98
CA LYS A 60 17.69 14.73 -13.22
C LYS A 60 18.18 15.82 -12.28
N VAL A 61 17.46 16.94 -12.26
CA VAL A 61 17.61 17.97 -11.23
C VAL A 61 16.50 17.75 -10.22
N VAL A 62 16.76 16.95 -9.19
CA VAL A 62 15.74 16.42 -8.27
C VAL A 62 14.78 17.50 -7.73
N PRO A 63 15.21 18.68 -7.24
CA PRO A 63 14.28 19.73 -6.82
C PRO A 63 13.27 20.15 -7.91
N LYS A 64 13.69 20.19 -9.18
CA LYS A 64 12.83 20.54 -10.32
C LYS A 64 11.86 19.41 -10.62
N THR A 65 12.32 18.16 -10.62
CA THR A 65 11.48 17.00 -10.91
C THR A 65 10.44 16.78 -9.82
N GLN A 66 10.79 16.96 -8.55
CA GLN A 66 9.86 16.87 -7.41
C GLN A 66 8.73 17.89 -7.48
N LYS A 67 9.01 19.10 -7.98
CA LYS A 67 7.97 20.09 -8.23
C LYS A 67 7.02 19.62 -9.33
N ILE A 68 7.54 19.13 -10.44
CA ILE A 68 6.72 18.68 -11.58
C ILE A 68 5.91 17.45 -11.21
N LEU A 69 6.54 16.46 -10.59
CA LEU A 69 5.88 15.25 -10.12
C LEU A 69 4.78 15.58 -9.10
N GLY A 70 5.04 16.44 -8.13
CA GLY A 70 4.00 16.92 -7.21
C GLY A 70 2.82 17.61 -7.91
N GLN A 71 3.05 18.34 -9.00
CA GLN A 71 1.96 18.93 -9.79
C GLN A 71 1.13 17.86 -10.49
N LEU A 72 1.78 16.90 -11.14
CA LEU A 72 1.11 15.78 -11.82
C LEU A 72 0.31 14.91 -10.84
N LEU A 73 0.90 14.54 -9.70
CA LEU A 73 0.22 13.78 -8.65
C LEU A 73 -0.98 14.55 -8.09
N ASN A 74 -0.86 15.86 -7.91
CA ASN A 74 -1.95 16.72 -7.46
C ASN A 74 -3.14 16.74 -8.45
N GLU A 75 -2.86 16.65 -9.75
CA GLU A 75 -3.84 16.70 -10.83
C GLU A 75 -4.38 15.32 -11.24
N SER A 76 -3.78 14.23 -10.74
CA SER A 76 -4.13 12.84 -11.10
C SER A 76 -5.60 12.47 -10.84
N GLY A 77 -6.24 13.11 -9.87
CA GLY A 77 -7.61 12.81 -9.47
C GLY A 77 -7.76 11.53 -8.64
N VAL A 78 -6.68 10.83 -8.30
CA VAL A 78 -6.70 9.64 -7.43
C VAL A 78 -7.12 10.01 -6.01
N ASP A 79 -7.73 9.10 -5.26
CA ASP A 79 -8.26 9.39 -3.93
C ASP A 79 -7.20 9.32 -2.82
N ILE A 80 -6.31 8.33 -2.91
CA ILE A 80 -5.23 8.11 -1.95
C ILE A 80 -3.93 7.87 -2.71
N ILE A 81 -2.90 8.65 -2.41
CA ILE A 81 -1.56 8.51 -2.98
C ILE A 81 -0.58 8.18 -1.85
N CYS A 82 0.07 7.04 -1.97
CA CYS A 82 1.18 6.61 -1.12
C CYS A 82 2.48 6.86 -1.89
N VAL A 83 3.39 7.64 -1.31
CA VAL A 83 4.66 7.99 -1.95
C VAL A 83 5.83 7.32 -1.23
N GLN A 84 6.77 6.75 -2.00
CA GLN A 84 8.04 6.22 -1.51
C GLN A 84 9.20 7.09 -2.03
N GLU A 85 10.38 6.96 -1.40
CA GLU A 85 11.55 7.81 -1.65
C GLU A 85 11.34 9.32 -1.49
N ASP A 86 10.31 9.75 -0.76
CA ASP A 86 10.04 11.14 -0.46
C ASP A 86 10.93 11.66 0.68
N PHE A 87 12.23 11.77 0.40
CA PHE A 87 13.28 12.10 1.36
C PHE A 87 13.60 13.60 1.42
N GLN A 88 14.62 14.07 0.69
CA GLN A 88 15.27 15.36 0.93
C GLN A 88 14.41 16.55 0.47
N TYR A 89 13.51 16.30 -0.46
CA TYR A 89 12.77 17.32 -1.20
C TYR A 89 11.27 17.31 -0.94
N HIS A 90 10.81 16.60 0.10
CA HIS A 90 9.41 16.53 0.54
C HIS A 90 8.70 17.88 0.56
N ALA A 91 9.35 18.92 1.10
CA ALA A 91 8.73 20.24 1.16
C ALA A 91 8.36 20.83 -0.22
N ILE A 92 9.08 20.46 -1.28
CA ILE A 92 8.81 20.90 -2.65
C ILE A 92 7.62 20.14 -3.23
N LEU A 93 7.60 18.81 -3.09
CA LEU A 93 6.51 17.95 -3.56
C LEU A 93 5.22 18.26 -2.80
N ALA A 94 5.26 18.23 -1.47
CA ALA A 94 4.12 18.51 -0.58
C ALA A 94 3.53 19.92 -0.80
N ALA A 95 4.35 20.88 -1.23
CA ALA A 95 3.85 22.21 -1.56
C ALA A 95 2.88 22.20 -2.76
N GLN A 96 2.92 21.20 -3.63
CA GLN A 96 2.04 21.09 -4.80
C GLN A 96 0.75 20.32 -4.51
N MET A 97 0.73 19.45 -3.51
CA MET A 97 -0.38 18.53 -3.16
C MET A 97 -1.58 19.22 -2.49
N LYS A 98 -2.12 20.28 -3.12
CA LYS A 98 -3.20 21.11 -2.58
C LYS A 98 -4.58 20.46 -2.60
N ASN A 99 -4.79 19.44 -3.43
CA ASN A 99 -6.07 18.74 -3.56
C ASN A 99 -6.27 17.66 -2.47
N TYR A 100 -5.26 17.42 -1.63
CA TYR A 100 -5.25 16.38 -0.61
C TYR A 100 -5.19 17.00 0.80
N PRO A 101 -6.33 17.20 1.48
CA PRO A 101 -6.38 17.86 2.78
C PRO A 101 -5.84 17.01 3.95
N TYR A 102 -5.74 15.68 3.77
CA TYR A 102 -5.27 14.77 4.81
C TYR A 102 -3.92 14.19 4.41
N THR A 103 -2.88 14.51 5.17
CA THR A 103 -1.50 14.16 4.83
C THR A 103 -0.73 13.73 6.07
N THR A 104 0.25 12.85 5.89
CA THR A 104 1.17 12.45 6.97
C THR A 104 2.31 13.44 7.12
N PHE A 105 2.92 13.50 8.30
CA PHE A 105 4.16 14.24 8.50
C PHE A 105 5.37 13.44 8.02
N THR A 106 6.27 14.11 7.28
CA THR A 106 7.56 13.51 6.88
C THR A 106 8.40 13.06 8.08
N SER A 107 9.00 11.88 7.94
CA SER A 107 9.99 11.31 8.87
C SER A 107 11.38 11.96 8.73
N GLY A 108 11.63 12.71 7.65
CA GLY A 108 12.89 13.42 7.37
C GLY A 108 13.58 12.94 6.09
N GLY A 109 14.71 13.56 5.75
CA GLY A 109 15.57 13.11 4.65
C GLY A 109 16.50 11.97 5.06
N VAL A 110 17.25 11.42 4.09
CA VAL A 110 18.31 10.43 4.36
C VAL A 110 19.39 11.04 5.27
N PRO A 111 19.90 10.31 6.29
CA PRO A 111 19.61 8.91 6.63
C PRO A 111 18.56 8.74 7.74
N VAL A 112 17.73 9.75 7.98
CA VAL A 112 16.84 9.83 9.14
C VAL A 112 15.45 9.29 8.85
N GLY A 113 14.86 9.67 7.73
CA GLY A 113 13.48 9.30 7.39
C GLY A 113 13.38 8.00 6.59
N ASP A 114 12.21 7.38 6.66
CA ASP A 114 11.84 6.18 5.91
C ASP A 114 11.47 6.45 4.43
N GLY A 115 11.23 7.72 4.08
CA GLY A 115 10.90 8.14 2.72
C GLY A 115 9.45 7.90 2.31
N MET A 116 8.56 7.59 3.27
CA MET A 116 7.15 7.31 2.98
C MET A 116 6.21 8.42 3.45
N ASN A 117 5.23 8.80 2.64
CA ASN A 117 4.16 9.74 3.02
C ASN A 117 2.86 9.41 2.30
N ILE A 118 1.72 9.78 2.91
CA ILE A 118 0.39 9.60 2.32
C ILE A 118 -0.25 10.97 2.08
N TYR A 119 -0.90 11.10 0.93
CA TYR A 119 -1.79 12.19 0.55
C TYR A 119 -3.18 11.62 0.26
N SER A 120 -4.20 12.04 1.00
CA SER A 120 -5.55 11.47 0.92
C SER A 120 -6.62 12.56 0.84
N LYS A 121 -7.67 12.29 0.06
CA LYS A 121 -8.92 13.05 0.09
C LYS A 121 -9.78 12.70 1.31
N TYR A 122 -9.48 11.59 1.97
CA TYR A 122 -10.20 11.05 3.12
C TYR A 122 -9.40 11.20 4.42
N PRO A 123 -10.06 11.39 5.59
CA PRO A 123 -9.36 11.48 6.86
C PRO A 123 -8.46 10.27 7.11
N ILE A 124 -7.26 10.54 7.66
CA ILE A 124 -6.29 9.52 8.05
C ILE A 124 -6.00 9.64 9.55
N TYR A 125 -5.90 8.49 10.20
CA TYR A 125 -5.72 8.36 11.64
C TYR A 125 -4.68 7.31 11.97
N ASN A 126 -4.25 7.27 13.24
CA ASN A 126 -3.47 6.16 13.82
C ASN A 126 -2.23 5.81 12.97
N VAL A 127 -1.48 6.86 12.59
CA VAL A 127 -0.28 6.74 11.77
C VAL A 127 0.84 6.10 12.58
N GLU A 128 1.36 4.98 12.09
CA GLU A 128 2.51 4.27 12.65
C GLU A 128 3.56 4.00 11.56
N ARG A 129 4.83 4.03 11.93
CA ARG A 129 5.97 3.78 11.04
C ARG A 129 6.85 2.72 11.65
N VAL A 130 7.08 1.63 10.92
CA VAL A 130 7.81 0.46 11.40
C VAL A 130 8.95 0.16 10.44
N ALA A 131 10.18 0.24 10.95
CA ALA A 131 11.37 -0.09 10.15
C ALA A 131 11.56 -1.60 10.03
N TRP A 132 12.16 -2.03 8.92
CA TRP A 132 12.55 -3.42 8.73
C TRP A 132 13.62 -3.86 9.72
N GLU A 133 13.45 -5.06 10.27
CA GLU A 133 14.46 -5.69 11.14
C GLU A 133 15.60 -6.33 10.33
N VAL A 134 15.28 -6.78 9.12
CA VAL A 134 16.21 -7.41 8.17
C VAL A 134 16.25 -6.58 6.89
N PHE A 135 17.46 -6.30 6.42
CA PHE A 135 17.74 -5.59 5.17
C PHE A 135 19.09 -6.07 4.62
N ASN A 136 19.35 -5.81 3.33
CA ASN A 136 20.60 -6.05 2.63
C ASN A 136 21.20 -4.72 2.15
N GLY A 137 22.53 -4.67 2.01
CA GLY A 137 23.23 -3.51 1.45
C GLY A 137 23.54 -2.38 2.44
N ILE A 138 24.84 -2.03 2.57
CA ILE A 138 25.32 -0.85 3.31
C ILE A 138 26.21 0.02 2.43
N LEU A 139 27.30 -0.52 1.89
CA LEU A 139 28.16 0.15 0.89
C LEU A 139 27.99 -0.43 -0.52
N ASP A 140 27.05 -1.35 -0.68
CA ASP A 140 26.66 -2.10 -1.86
C ASP A 140 25.13 -2.30 -1.88
N ALA A 141 24.62 -3.05 -2.88
CA ALA A 141 23.23 -3.50 -2.98
C ALA A 141 22.20 -2.39 -2.64
N ALA A 142 22.26 -1.28 -3.38
CA ALA A 142 21.38 -0.10 -3.22
C ALA A 142 21.40 0.63 -1.86
N ASN A 143 22.25 0.21 -0.92
CA ASN A 143 22.46 0.88 0.37
C ASN A 143 21.18 0.94 1.24
N ASP A 144 20.27 -0.03 1.13
CA ASP A 144 18.95 0.00 1.78
C ASP A 144 19.06 0.13 3.32
N GLY A 145 20.11 -0.42 3.93
CA GLY A 145 20.35 -0.30 5.37
C GLY A 145 20.75 1.10 5.86
N LEU A 146 21.11 2.04 4.97
CA LEU A 146 21.49 3.41 5.31
C LEU A 146 20.31 4.34 5.59
N THR A 147 19.09 3.84 5.47
CA THR A 147 17.86 4.56 5.83
C THR A 147 16.91 3.60 6.54
N PRO A 148 16.01 4.05 7.43
CA PRO A 148 15.06 3.16 8.09
C PRO A 148 13.90 2.82 7.16
N LYS A 149 14.15 2.12 6.03
CA LYS A 149 13.10 1.54 5.19
C LYS A 149 12.17 0.64 6.01
N GLY A 150 10.93 0.50 5.57
CA GLY A 150 9.88 -0.09 6.38
C GLY A 150 8.51 -0.05 5.71
N PHE A 151 7.50 -0.05 6.56
CA PHE A 151 6.13 0.29 6.19
C PHE A 151 5.55 1.38 7.09
N MET A 152 4.62 2.14 6.56
CA MET A 152 3.78 3.09 7.28
C MET A 152 2.33 2.62 7.25
N LYS A 153 1.75 2.44 8.45
CA LYS A 153 0.35 2.08 8.63
C LYS A 153 -0.47 3.32 8.96
N CYS A 154 -1.66 3.46 8.39
CA CYS A 154 -2.67 4.39 8.88
C CYS A 154 -4.07 3.75 8.79
N THR A 155 -5.06 4.38 9.42
CA THR A 155 -6.47 4.04 9.27
C THR A 155 -7.15 5.16 8.49
N VAL A 156 -7.67 4.84 7.30
CA VAL A 156 -8.40 5.77 6.44
C VAL A 156 -9.90 5.66 6.71
N ASP A 157 -10.59 6.80 6.83
CA ASP A 157 -12.05 6.86 6.90
C ASP A 157 -12.65 7.14 5.51
N PHE A 158 -12.87 6.07 4.76
CA PHE A 158 -13.46 6.09 3.43
C PHE A 158 -14.99 6.08 3.53
N ASN A 159 -15.61 7.26 3.46
CA ASN A 159 -17.07 7.42 3.52
C ASN A 159 -17.74 6.72 4.73
N GLY A 160 -17.06 6.68 5.88
CA GLY A 160 -17.52 6.00 7.09
C GLY A 160 -16.94 4.59 7.30
N ILE A 161 -16.36 3.98 6.26
CA ILE A 161 -15.68 2.69 6.30
C ILE A 161 -14.24 2.90 6.74
N LEU A 162 -13.82 2.20 7.80
CA LEU A 162 -12.47 2.31 8.34
C LEU A 162 -11.58 1.23 7.73
N ILE A 163 -10.70 1.62 6.81
CA ILE A 163 -9.76 0.74 6.11
C ILE A 163 -8.36 0.96 6.68
N ASP A 164 -7.66 -0.11 7.01
CA ASP A 164 -6.24 0.00 7.36
C ASP A 164 -5.39 -0.03 6.08
N LEU A 165 -4.59 1.01 5.90
CA LEU A 165 -3.74 1.21 4.73
C LEU A 165 -2.27 1.10 5.14
N TYR A 166 -1.52 0.32 4.38
CA TYR A 166 -0.08 0.12 4.55
C TYR A 166 0.64 0.61 3.32
N ASP A 167 1.46 1.64 3.49
CA ASP A 167 2.45 2.10 2.51
C ASP A 167 3.77 1.36 2.77
N VAL A 168 4.36 0.73 1.76
CA VAL A 168 5.50 -0.19 1.90
C VAL A 168 6.66 0.24 1.00
N HIS A 169 7.87 0.20 1.54
CA HIS A 169 9.08 0.34 0.74
C HIS A 169 10.09 -0.75 1.12
N SER A 170 10.15 -1.79 0.30
CA SER A 170 11.00 -2.96 0.51
C SER A 170 12.44 -2.76 0.02
N ASP A 171 13.32 -3.74 0.30
CA ASP A 171 14.68 -3.77 -0.25
C ASP A 171 14.68 -3.85 -1.78
N ALA A 172 15.60 -3.11 -2.39
CA ALA A 172 15.72 -3.02 -3.84
C ALA A 172 16.51 -4.21 -4.44
N ASN A 173 16.61 -4.26 -5.77
CA ASN A 173 17.36 -5.27 -6.54
C ASN A 173 16.86 -6.72 -6.34
N GLY A 174 17.55 -7.69 -6.95
CA GLY A 174 17.11 -9.09 -7.04
C GLY A 174 18.19 -10.12 -6.74
N SER A 175 19.25 -9.77 -6.00
CA SER A 175 20.24 -10.79 -5.59
C SER A 175 19.62 -11.78 -4.58
N PRO A 176 20.20 -12.97 -4.38
CA PRO A 176 19.69 -13.93 -3.39
C PRO A 176 19.59 -13.36 -1.96
N ASN A 177 20.44 -12.41 -1.60
CA ASN A 177 20.37 -11.74 -0.30
C ASN A 177 19.24 -10.70 -0.25
N ASP A 178 18.97 -9.99 -1.35
CA ASP A 178 17.84 -9.06 -1.46
C ASP A 178 16.51 -9.84 -1.38
N VAL A 179 16.41 -10.96 -2.09
CA VAL A 179 15.26 -11.88 -2.05
C VAL A 179 15.02 -12.39 -0.62
N LYS A 180 16.08 -12.81 0.08
CA LYS A 180 15.97 -13.25 1.48
C LYS A 180 15.54 -12.13 2.42
N ALA A 181 16.05 -10.91 2.22
CA ALA A 181 15.65 -9.75 3.02
C ALA A 181 14.17 -9.41 2.78
N LYS A 182 13.73 -9.32 1.52
CA LYS A 182 12.33 -9.09 1.16
C LYS A 182 11.39 -10.14 1.74
N HIS A 183 11.77 -11.41 1.73
CA HIS A 183 10.96 -12.45 2.37
C HIS A 183 10.79 -12.19 3.87
N ALA A 184 11.87 -11.85 4.57
CA ALA A 184 11.81 -11.53 5.99
C ALA A 184 10.98 -10.26 6.27
N GLN A 185 11.04 -9.27 5.37
CA GLN A 185 10.24 -8.05 5.44
C GLN A 185 8.75 -8.34 5.26
N ASN A 186 8.38 -9.18 4.28
CA ASN A 186 7.01 -9.59 4.07
C ASN A 186 6.46 -10.43 5.22
N GLU A 187 7.28 -11.30 5.83
CA GLU A 187 6.88 -12.00 7.06
C GLU A 187 6.67 -11.04 8.24
N GLN A 188 7.54 -10.04 8.39
CA GLN A 188 7.40 -9.01 9.42
C GLN A 188 6.11 -8.20 9.24
N LEU A 189 5.77 -7.82 7.99
CA LEU A 189 4.55 -7.08 7.68
C LEU A 189 3.31 -7.93 7.93
N ALA A 190 3.27 -9.18 7.46
CA ALA A 190 2.16 -10.10 7.69
C ALA A 190 1.91 -10.31 9.21
N ALA A 191 2.96 -10.58 9.99
CA ALA A 191 2.85 -10.70 11.44
C ALA A 191 2.35 -9.42 12.12
N TYR A 192 2.71 -8.24 11.60
CA TYR A 192 2.18 -6.98 12.10
C TYR A 192 0.70 -6.80 11.73
N ILE A 193 0.28 -7.17 10.52
CA ILE A 193 -1.12 -7.12 10.08
C ILE A 193 -1.98 -8.06 10.93
N ASP A 194 -1.54 -9.29 11.19
CA ASP A 194 -2.23 -10.23 12.07
C ASP A 194 -2.48 -9.64 13.46
N LYS A 195 -1.46 -8.96 14.00
CA LYS A 195 -1.56 -8.40 15.34
C LYS A 195 -2.46 -7.17 15.41
N ASN A 196 -2.49 -6.35 14.36
CA ASN A 196 -3.07 -4.99 14.43
C ASN A 196 -4.32 -4.80 13.56
N SER A 197 -4.60 -5.72 12.62
CA SER A 197 -5.62 -5.57 11.58
C SER A 197 -6.30 -6.90 11.18
N ALA A 198 -6.25 -7.94 12.01
CA ALA A 198 -6.83 -9.28 11.72
C ALA A 198 -8.27 -9.22 11.17
N ASP A 199 -9.16 -8.46 11.82
CA ASP A 199 -10.59 -8.40 11.47
C ASP A 199 -10.98 -7.12 10.70
N ARG A 200 -9.99 -6.38 10.18
CA ARG A 200 -10.20 -5.10 9.50
C ARG A 200 -10.04 -5.28 7.99
N PRO A 201 -10.76 -4.50 7.16
CA PRO A 201 -10.43 -4.42 5.75
C PRO A 201 -9.06 -3.75 5.61
N VAL A 202 -8.17 -4.37 4.82
CA VAL A 202 -6.78 -3.95 4.66
C VAL A 202 -6.46 -3.69 3.20
N ILE A 203 -5.71 -2.63 2.94
CA ILE A 203 -5.03 -2.37 1.67
C ILE A 203 -3.53 -2.24 1.97
N ILE A 204 -2.70 -2.97 1.23
CA ILE A 204 -1.25 -2.83 1.22
C ILE A 204 -0.89 -2.27 -0.15
N THR A 205 -0.08 -1.23 -0.20
CA THR A 205 0.41 -0.64 -1.45
C THR A 205 1.82 -0.11 -1.26
N GLY A 206 2.60 -0.01 -2.33
CA GLY A 206 3.94 0.53 -2.23
C GLY A 206 4.88 0.02 -3.29
N ASP A 207 6.11 0.53 -3.25
CA ASP A 207 7.26 -0.06 -3.96
C ASP A 207 7.74 -1.28 -3.18
N MET A 208 7.17 -2.44 -3.52
CA MET A 208 7.49 -3.70 -2.87
C MET A 208 8.72 -4.36 -3.47
N ASN A 209 9.25 -3.86 -4.60
CA ASN A 209 10.38 -4.47 -5.33
C ASN A 209 10.18 -5.97 -5.61
N VAL A 210 8.93 -6.39 -5.86
CA VAL A 210 8.55 -7.79 -6.09
C VAL A 210 7.83 -7.92 -7.44
N TYR A 211 8.27 -8.91 -8.23
CA TYR A 211 7.79 -9.20 -9.57
C TYR A 211 7.27 -10.64 -9.63
N THR A 212 5.95 -10.81 -9.71
CA THR A 212 5.29 -12.13 -9.64
C THR A 212 5.67 -13.04 -10.81
N HIS A 213 6.10 -12.46 -11.94
CA HIS A 213 6.55 -13.23 -13.10
C HIS A 213 7.99 -13.78 -13.00
N SER A 214 8.70 -13.61 -11.87
CA SER A 214 10.14 -13.90 -11.82
C SER A 214 10.59 -14.53 -10.50
N GLU A 215 11.87 -14.90 -10.39
CA GLU A 215 12.44 -15.39 -9.12
C GLU A 215 12.45 -14.35 -7.98
N GLN A 216 12.04 -13.11 -8.29
CA GLN A 216 11.81 -12.06 -7.33
C GLN A 216 10.36 -12.01 -6.84
N ASP A 217 9.51 -12.98 -7.22
CA ASP A 217 8.24 -13.20 -6.53
C ASP A 217 8.53 -13.72 -5.12
N VAL A 218 8.36 -12.86 -4.14
CA VAL A 218 8.70 -13.14 -2.76
C VAL A 218 7.54 -12.72 -1.88
N GLY A 219 6.79 -13.68 -1.35
CA GLY A 219 5.74 -13.46 -0.37
C GLY A 219 4.38 -13.05 -0.94
N ILE A 220 4.25 -12.67 -2.22
CA ILE A 220 2.94 -12.27 -2.76
C ILE A 220 1.97 -13.45 -2.66
N TYR A 221 2.31 -14.58 -3.28
CA TYR A 221 1.44 -15.74 -3.24
C TYR A 221 1.50 -16.48 -1.89
N GLU A 222 2.69 -16.92 -1.45
CA GLU A 222 2.77 -17.86 -0.32
C GLU A 222 2.45 -17.22 1.03
N ILE A 223 2.75 -15.94 1.23
CA ILE A 223 2.42 -15.20 2.45
C ILE A 223 1.04 -14.55 2.27
N TYR A 224 0.90 -13.57 1.39
CA TYR A 224 -0.30 -12.74 1.41
C TYR A 224 -1.54 -13.46 0.87
N VAL A 225 -1.43 -14.16 -0.26
CA VAL A 225 -2.59 -14.79 -0.89
C VAL A 225 -2.99 -16.08 -0.18
N SER A 226 -2.07 -17.04 -0.12
CA SER A 226 -2.36 -18.38 0.38
C SER A 226 -2.55 -18.43 1.90
N ARG A 227 -1.83 -17.61 2.67
CA ARG A 227 -1.86 -17.67 4.14
C ARG A 227 -2.72 -16.55 4.74
N GLU A 228 -2.52 -15.31 4.31
CA GLU A 228 -3.19 -14.14 4.90
C GLU A 228 -4.57 -13.81 4.29
N GLY A 229 -4.91 -14.44 3.15
CA GLY A 229 -6.20 -14.27 2.47
C GLY A 229 -6.36 -12.95 1.72
N PHE A 230 -5.25 -12.38 1.24
CA PHE A 230 -5.27 -11.20 0.36
C PHE A 230 -5.42 -11.62 -1.10
N ASP A 231 -5.91 -10.70 -1.92
CA ASP A 231 -5.77 -10.74 -3.37
C ASP A 231 -4.69 -9.74 -3.81
N ASP A 232 -4.03 -10.00 -4.94
CA ASP A 232 -3.10 -9.07 -5.60
C ASP A 232 -3.80 -8.38 -6.76
N GLY A 233 -3.86 -7.05 -6.73
CA GLY A 233 -4.69 -6.29 -7.65
C GLY A 233 -4.25 -6.41 -9.11
N TRP A 234 -2.94 -6.48 -9.36
CA TRP A 234 -2.42 -6.72 -10.71
C TRP A 234 -2.84 -8.10 -11.21
N THR A 235 -2.67 -9.14 -10.39
CA THR A 235 -3.03 -10.50 -10.77
C THR A 235 -4.51 -10.63 -11.05
N MET A 236 -5.36 -10.08 -10.18
CA MET A 236 -6.82 -10.15 -10.33
C MET A 236 -7.31 -9.45 -11.60
N PHE A 237 -6.71 -8.33 -11.98
CA PHE A 237 -7.18 -7.53 -13.12
C PHE A 237 -6.44 -7.80 -14.42
N CYS A 238 -5.11 -7.79 -14.39
CA CYS A 238 -4.28 -7.96 -15.58
C CYS A 238 -4.14 -9.44 -15.94
N HIS A 239 -4.03 -10.33 -14.95
CA HIS A 239 -3.75 -11.76 -15.16
C HIS A 239 -4.93 -12.70 -14.87
N ASP A 240 -6.16 -12.19 -15.00
CA ASP A 240 -7.40 -12.96 -14.89
C ASP A 240 -7.54 -13.76 -13.57
N GLY A 241 -6.92 -13.29 -12.48
CA GLY A 241 -6.88 -13.98 -11.18
C GLY A 241 -6.02 -15.23 -11.14
N ILE A 242 -5.16 -15.44 -12.14
CA ILE A 242 -4.26 -16.59 -12.22
C ILE A 242 -2.91 -16.18 -11.64
N TYR A 243 -2.46 -16.87 -10.59
CA TYR A 243 -1.13 -16.66 -10.03
C TYR A 243 -0.10 -17.53 -10.76
N PHE A 244 1.15 -17.07 -10.84
CA PHE A 244 2.24 -17.87 -11.39
C PHE A 244 2.60 -19.02 -10.45
N GLU A 245 2.66 -20.25 -10.97
CA GLU A 245 3.08 -21.43 -10.20
C GLU A 245 4.60 -21.70 -10.32
N HIS A 246 5.26 -20.99 -11.23
CA HIS A 246 6.68 -21.12 -11.53
C HIS A 246 7.26 -19.82 -12.07
N ASN A 247 8.59 -19.70 -12.00
CA ASN A 247 9.32 -18.63 -12.65
C ASN A 247 9.06 -18.68 -14.16
N VAL A 248 8.52 -17.59 -14.70
CA VAL A 248 8.16 -17.49 -16.12
C VAL A 248 9.42 -17.69 -16.97
N THR A 249 9.32 -18.61 -17.92
CA THR A 249 10.37 -18.87 -18.92
C THR A 249 10.53 -17.69 -19.87
N TRP A 250 11.65 -17.62 -20.59
CA TRP A 250 11.85 -16.54 -21.57
C TRP A 250 10.75 -16.49 -22.64
N GLN A 251 10.23 -17.64 -23.09
CA GLN A 251 9.17 -17.68 -24.09
C GLN A 251 7.84 -17.15 -23.52
N GLU A 252 7.42 -17.64 -22.36
CA GLU A 252 6.20 -17.16 -21.69
C GLU A 252 6.30 -15.65 -21.41
N ARG A 253 7.48 -15.17 -21.01
CA ARG A 253 7.74 -13.74 -20.83
C ARG A 253 7.45 -12.95 -22.12
N GLN A 254 7.94 -13.40 -23.27
CA GLN A 254 7.65 -12.71 -24.54
C GLN A 254 6.16 -12.66 -24.87
N GLU A 255 5.40 -13.71 -24.53
CA GLU A 255 3.95 -13.77 -24.73
C GLU A 255 3.23 -12.79 -23.78
N LEU A 256 3.66 -12.71 -22.52
CA LEU A 256 3.14 -11.74 -21.54
C LEU A 256 3.50 -10.30 -21.93
N GLU A 257 4.73 -10.05 -22.40
CA GLU A 257 5.17 -8.72 -22.86
C GLU A 257 4.35 -8.27 -24.08
N GLN A 258 3.99 -9.18 -24.98
CA GLN A 258 3.07 -8.88 -26.08
C GLN A 258 1.65 -8.59 -25.59
N ARG A 259 1.20 -9.28 -24.53
CA ARG A 259 -0.15 -9.12 -23.97
C ARG A 259 -0.31 -7.82 -23.18
N TYR A 260 0.70 -7.45 -22.40
CA TYR A 260 0.61 -6.38 -21.40
C TYR A 260 1.44 -5.13 -21.74
N GLY A 261 2.28 -5.22 -22.78
CA GLY A 261 3.41 -4.32 -22.99
C GLY A 261 4.65 -4.89 -22.28
N GLY A 262 5.82 -4.80 -22.90
CA GLY A 262 7.08 -5.30 -22.31
C GLY A 262 7.88 -4.26 -21.54
N ASP A 263 7.41 -3.01 -21.57
CA ASP A 263 7.97 -1.92 -20.82
C ASP A 263 7.25 -1.81 -19.47
N PRO A 264 7.87 -1.25 -18.41
CA PRO A 264 7.31 -1.26 -17.06
C PRO A 264 6.04 -0.42 -16.86
N TRP A 265 5.49 0.18 -17.91
CA TRP A 265 4.27 0.99 -17.91
C TRP A 265 3.09 0.25 -18.56
N GLY A 266 1.90 0.84 -18.49
CA GLY A 266 0.68 0.22 -18.99
C GLY A 266 0.20 -0.86 -18.04
N ARG A 267 0.33 -2.14 -18.40
CA ARG A 267 -0.15 -3.26 -17.58
C ARG A 267 0.93 -4.31 -17.32
N TRP A 268 2.18 -4.03 -17.66
CA TRP A 268 3.30 -4.93 -17.38
C TRP A 268 3.51 -5.09 -15.87
N ASP A 269 3.87 -6.30 -15.46
CA ASP A 269 4.13 -6.64 -14.06
C ASP A 269 5.34 -5.86 -13.50
N SER A 270 5.12 -4.92 -12.57
CA SER A 270 6.15 -4.02 -12.02
C SER A 270 6.34 -4.17 -10.50
N ALA A 271 7.29 -3.41 -9.96
CA ALA A 271 7.69 -3.41 -8.54
C ALA A 271 6.59 -2.88 -7.61
N GLU A 272 5.79 -1.92 -8.09
CA GLU A 272 4.70 -1.35 -7.31
C GLU A 272 3.49 -2.28 -7.32
N ARG A 273 2.94 -2.53 -6.14
CA ARG A 273 1.86 -3.49 -5.92
C ARG A 273 0.71 -2.86 -5.15
N LEU A 274 -0.47 -3.46 -5.30
CA LEU A 274 -1.56 -3.28 -4.37
C LEU A 274 -2.15 -4.63 -4.02
N LEU A 275 -2.16 -4.96 -2.74
CA LEU A 275 -2.85 -6.12 -2.19
C LEU A 275 -4.04 -5.65 -1.36
N TYR A 276 -5.12 -6.41 -1.35
CA TYR A 276 -6.29 -6.08 -0.54
C TYR A 276 -6.89 -7.31 0.12
N ARG A 277 -7.50 -7.10 1.29
CA ARG A 277 -8.26 -8.12 2.04
C ARG A 277 -9.49 -7.48 2.63
N GLY A 278 -10.65 -8.03 2.32
CA GLY A 278 -11.93 -7.63 2.92
C GLY A 278 -12.12 -8.17 4.34
N ASN A 279 -13.34 -8.09 4.84
CA ASN A 279 -13.78 -8.83 6.03
C ASN A 279 -15.23 -9.30 5.84
N SER A 280 -15.91 -9.71 6.91
CA SER A 280 -17.29 -10.20 6.83
C SER A 280 -18.32 -9.17 6.34
N SER A 281 -18.01 -7.87 6.42
CA SER A 281 -18.92 -6.79 6.02
C SER A 281 -18.39 -5.96 4.85
N ILE A 282 -17.09 -6.01 4.55
CA ILE A 282 -16.46 -5.21 3.49
C ILE A 282 -15.83 -6.13 2.45
N GLY A 283 -16.25 -5.99 1.20
CA GLY A 283 -15.64 -6.61 0.04
C GLY A 283 -14.92 -5.59 -0.85
N PHE A 284 -13.87 -6.06 -1.51
CA PHE A 284 -13.13 -5.31 -2.53
C PHE A 284 -13.14 -6.08 -3.85
N GLU A 285 -13.25 -5.37 -4.95
CA GLU A 285 -13.12 -5.91 -6.31
C GLU A 285 -12.32 -4.91 -7.15
N VAL A 286 -11.27 -5.37 -7.84
CA VAL A 286 -10.49 -4.49 -8.73
C VAL A 286 -11.26 -4.23 -10.01
N THR A 287 -11.45 -2.95 -10.33
CA THR A 287 -12.14 -2.51 -11.55
C THR A 287 -11.19 -1.95 -12.60
N ASP A 288 -10.01 -1.47 -12.20
CA ASP A 288 -8.91 -1.15 -13.10
C ASP A 288 -7.56 -1.26 -12.38
N PHE A 289 -6.52 -1.61 -13.12
CA PHE A 289 -5.13 -1.63 -12.66
C PHE A 289 -4.20 -1.21 -13.79
N ARG A 290 -3.29 -0.27 -13.51
CA ARG A 290 -2.34 0.26 -14.50
C ARG A 290 -1.10 0.89 -13.86
N TYR A 291 -0.07 1.03 -14.67
CA TYR A 291 1.14 1.79 -14.37
C TYR A 291 1.23 2.99 -15.32
N ASP A 292 1.02 4.18 -14.78
CA ASP A 292 1.03 5.43 -15.55
C ASP A 292 2.48 5.95 -15.74
N ASP A 293 2.85 6.25 -17.00
CA ASP A 293 4.16 6.81 -17.35
C ASP A 293 4.20 8.33 -17.15
N TYR A 294 4.62 8.74 -15.96
CA TYR A 294 4.74 10.15 -15.60
C TYR A 294 5.94 10.84 -16.26
N ASN A 295 6.92 10.09 -16.76
CA ASN A 295 8.02 10.65 -17.54
C ASN A 295 7.52 11.14 -18.91
N ALA A 296 6.68 10.33 -19.56
CA ALA A 296 6.00 10.73 -20.80
C ALA A 296 5.07 11.93 -20.57
N LEU A 297 4.27 11.94 -19.50
CA LEU A 297 3.41 13.08 -19.15
C LEU A 297 4.20 14.38 -18.91
N ALA A 298 5.36 14.27 -18.24
CA ALA A 298 6.23 15.42 -17.99
C ALA A 298 7.07 15.85 -19.21
N GLY A 299 7.21 14.99 -20.22
CA GLY A 299 8.14 15.17 -21.35
C GLY A 299 9.62 15.12 -20.95
N GLN A 300 9.93 14.62 -19.75
CA GLN A 300 11.29 14.45 -19.21
C GLN A 300 11.27 13.45 -18.05
N PRO A 301 12.41 12.81 -17.71
CA PRO A 301 12.51 11.98 -16.52
C PRO A 301 12.19 12.75 -15.24
N VAL A 302 11.20 12.27 -14.49
CA VAL A 302 10.78 12.78 -13.17
C VAL A 302 10.88 11.72 -12.07
N SER A 303 10.71 10.45 -12.42
CA SER A 303 11.02 9.28 -11.59
C SER A 303 11.61 8.17 -12.46
N ASP A 304 12.37 7.26 -11.88
CA ASP A 304 12.77 6.00 -12.51
C ASP A 304 11.75 4.87 -12.31
N HIS A 305 10.65 5.17 -11.61
CA HIS A 305 9.50 4.30 -11.41
C HIS A 305 8.27 4.84 -12.15
N ASN A 306 7.31 3.94 -12.40
CA ASN A 306 5.98 4.31 -12.87
C ASN A 306 5.01 4.49 -11.70
N MET A 307 3.92 5.20 -11.94
CA MET A 307 2.90 5.41 -10.91
C MET A 307 1.83 4.33 -11.03
N MET A 308 1.83 3.36 -10.13
CA MET A 308 0.79 2.32 -10.10
C MET A 308 -0.51 2.92 -9.61
N VAL A 309 -1.60 2.68 -10.32
CA VAL A 309 -2.96 3.06 -9.92
C VAL A 309 -3.85 1.82 -9.95
N CYS A 310 -4.56 1.59 -8.86
CA CYS A 310 -5.61 0.58 -8.74
C CYS A 310 -6.93 1.26 -8.39
N GLU A 311 -7.99 0.87 -9.09
CA GLU A 311 -9.36 1.27 -8.80
C GLU A 311 -10.09 0.07 -8.20
N LEU A 312 -10.69 0.26 -7.03
CA LEU A 312 -11.41 -0.74 -6.28
C LEU A 312 -12.88 -0.36 -6.18
N LYS A 313 -13.77 -1.29 -6.50
CA LYS A 313 -15.14 -1.26 -6.01
C LYS A 313 -15.12 -1.75 -4.56
N VAL A 314 -15.57 -0.90 -3.64
CA VAL A 314 -15.76 -1.20 -2.22
C VAL A 314 -17.24 -1.47 -1.99
N THR A 315 -17.56 -2.67 -1.49
CA THR A 315 -18.93 -3.07 -1.15
C THR A 315 -19.03 -3.24 0.35
N ALA A 316 -19.90 -2.48 1.00
CA ALA A 316 -20.21 -2.63 2.41
C ALA A 316 -21.58 -3.26 2.58
N THR A 317 -21.66 -4.36 3.33
CA THR A 317 -22.88 -5.12 3.62
C THR A 317 -23.09 -5.12 5.13
N ASP A 318 -24.15 -4.46 5.59
CA ASP A 318 -24.47 -4.30 7.02
C ASP A 318 -23.28 -3.82 7.87
N TYR A 319 -22.41 -3.00 7.27
CA TYR A 319 -21.20 -2.55 7.93
C TYR A 319 -21.53 -1.65 9.11
N VAL A 320 -21.09 -2.09 10.29
CA VAL A 320 -21.11 -1.29 11.52
C VAL A 320 -19.70 -0.80 11.77
N ARG A 321 -19.54 0.52 11.80
CA ARG A 321 -18.26 1.16 12.11
C ARG A 321 -17.76 0.66 13.48
N PRO A 322 -16.54 0.09 13.58
CA PRO A 322 -16.03 -0.39 14.85
C PRO A 322 -15.74 0.78 15.79
N GLU A 323 -15.99 0.58 17.08
CA GLU A 323 -15.56 1.51 18.12
C GLU A 323 -14.05 1.41 18.31
N MET A 324 -13.33 2.46 17.94
CA MET A 324 -11.89 2.58 18.15
C MET A 324 -11.49 4.05 18.31
N GLU A 325 -10.36 4.29 18.98
CA GLU A 325 -9.79 5.62 19.05
C GLU A 325 -9.20 6.02 17.68
N LEU A 326 -9.50 7.23 17.22
CA LEU A 326 -9.04 7.77 15.95
C LEU A 326 -8.16 8.99 16.23
N ASN A 327 -6.87 8.73 16.36
CA ASN A 327 -5.87 9.73 16.68
C ASN A 327 -5.34 10.37 15.40
N VAL A 328 -5.54 11.68 15.24
CA VAL A 328 -4.91 12.44 14.16
C VAL A 328 -3.41 12.57 14.47
N GLU A 329 -2.57 12.29 13.49
CA GLU A 329 -1.12 12.43 13.66
C GLU A 329 -0.79 13.87 14.09
N THR A 330 0.06 13.99 15.11
CA THR A 330 0.60 15.28 15.53
C THR A 330 2.08 15.34 15.19
N ARG A 331 2.55 16.51 14.79
CA ARG A 331 3.95 16.69 14.45
C ARG A 331 4.82 16.41 15.68
N ARG A 332 5.74 15.45 15.55
CA ARG A 332 6.70 15.13 16.63
C ARG A 332 7.43 16.40 17.13
N PRO A 333 7.59 16.58 18.45
CA PRO A 333 8.34 17.69 19.02
C PRO A 333 9.76 17.82 18.43
N LEU A 334 10.26 19.06 18.34
CA LEU A 334 11.58 19.32 17.77
C LEU A 334 12.70 18.55 18.49
N ALA A 335 12.64 18.46 19.82
CA ALA A 335 13.64 17.75 20.62
C ALA A 335 13.69 16.25 20.28
N GLU A 336 12.53 15.60 20.11
CA GLU A 336 12.45 14.19 19.70
C GLU A 336 12.98 13.99 18.28
N ARG A 337 12.64 14.89 17.35
CA ARG A 337 13.15 14.84 15.98
C ARG A 337 14.67 14.98 15.93
N LEU A 338 15.24 15.89 16.71
CA LEU A 338 16.70 16.06 16.82
C LEU A 338 17.36 14.83 17.44
N SER A 339 16.80 14.30 18.54
CA SER A 339 17.29 13.09 19.20
C SER A 339 17.27 11.88 18.25
N HIS A 340 16.16 11.70 17.52
CA HIS A 340 16.01 10.66 16.52
C HIS A 340 17.03 10.81 15.38
N GLY A 341 17.18 12.03 14.85
CA GLY A 341 18.17 12.32 13.81
C GLY A 341 19.60 11.97 14.24
N VAL A 342 20.00 12.36 15.45
CA VAL A 342 21.30 11.97 16.02
C VAL A 342 21.44 10.45 16.11
N LYS A 343 20.42 9.75 16.63
CA LYS A 343 20.42 8.29 16.74
C LYS A 343 20.59 7.61 15.36
N MET A 344 19.89 8.09 14.34
CA MET A 344 19.95 7.52 12.98
C MET A 344 21.29 7.77 12.30
N VAL A 345 21.88 8.96 12.47
CA VAL A 345 23.24 9.24 11.97
C VAL A 345 24.26 8.31 12.61
N PHE A 346 24.22 8.14 13.94
CA PHE A 346 25.14 7.21 14.62
C PHE A 346 24.91 5.74 14.22
N ARG A 347 23.65 5.32 14.01
CA ARG A 347 23.33 4.00 13.46
C ARG A 347 24.02 3.80 12.11
N CYS A 348 23.88 4.75 11.19
CA CYS A 348 24.44 4.65 9.84
C CYS A 348 25.97 4.67 9.85
N LEU A 349 26.59 5.56 10.64
CA LEU A 349 28.06 5.57 10.80
C LEU A 349 28.57 4.22 11.33
N LYS A 350 27.87 3.61 12.29
CA LYS A 350 28.22 2.29 12.83
C LYS A 350 28.10 1.21 11.75
N LEU A 351 27.02 1.20 10.98
CA LEU A 351 26.82 0.24 9.89
C LEU A 351 27.91 0.37 8.83
N ILE A 352 28.17 1.59 8.34
CA ILE A 352 29.22 1.89 7.35
C ILE A 352 30.58 1.40 7.83
N LEU A 353 30.97 1.73 9.07
CA LEU A 353 32.26 1.31 9.61
C LEU A 353 32.36 -0.22 9.74
N THR A 354 31.26 -0.87 10.16
CA THR A 354 31.22 -2.33 10.31
C THR A 354 31.37 -3.02 8.96
N ASP A 355 30.62 -2.57 7.96
CA ASP A 355 30.66 -3.11 6.60
C ASP A 355 32.02 -2.88 5.93
N LEU A 356 32.57 -1.66 6.04
CA LEU A 356 33.91 -1.34 5.53
C LEU A 356 34.99 -2.26 6.13
N ILE A 357 34.95 -2.49 7.45
CA ILE A 357 35.89 -3.41 8.11
C ILE A 357 35.72 -4.83 7.60
N ALA A 358 34.48 -5.30 7.39
CA ALA A 358 34.20 -6.63 6.87
C ALA A 358 34.77 -6.80 5.45
N LYS A 359 34.53 -5.82 4.57
CA LYS A 359 35.02 -5.81 3.18
C LYS A 359 36.56 -5.72 3.07
N ILE A 360 37.20 -4.99 3.98
CA ILE A 360 38.68 -4.99 4.07
C ILE A 360 39.19 -6.37 4.50
N LYS A 361 38.55 -7.00 5.51
CA LYS A 361 38.96 -8.33 6.01
C LYS A 361 38.73 -9.45 5.01
N SER A 362 37.69 -9.36 4.19
CA SER A 362 37.41 -10.34 3.13
C SER A 362 38.34 -10.18 1.92
N GLY A 363 39.05 -9.05 1.81
CA GLY A 363 39.88 -8.71 0.65
C GLY A 363 39.10 -8.13 -0.52
N GLU A 364 37.80 -7.84 -0.35
CA GLU A 364 36.96 -7.17 -1.35
C GLU A 364 37.42 -5.72 -1.58
N ILE A 365 37.89 -5.05 -0.53
CA ILE A 365 38.56 -3.75 -0.61
C ILE A 365 40.02 -3.91 -0.25
N THR A 366 40.89 -3.74 -1.24
CA THR A 366 42.34 -3.65 -1.04
C THR A 366 42.79 -2.20 -1.21
N PHE A 367 43.47 -1.65 -0.22
CA PHE A 367 44.20 -0.40 -0.41
C PHE A 367 45.47 -0.68 -1.22
N PRO A 368 45.84 0.19 -2.19
CA PRO A 368 47.11 0.06 -2.86
C PRO A 368 48.22 0.08 -1.82
N THR A 369 48.96 -1.03 -1.71
CA THR A 369 50.23 -1.07 -0.98
C THR A 369 51.18 -0.12 -1.69
N LYS A 370 51.62 0.93 -0.99
CA LYS A 370 52.65 1.87 -1.48
C LYS A 370 53.95 1.16 -1.78
#